data_AF-A0A8J5MYQ6-F1
#
_entry.id   AF-A0A8J5MYQ6-F1
#
_cell.length_a   1.000
_cell.length_b   1.000
_cell.length_c   1.000
_cell.angle_alpha   90.00
_cell.angle_beta   90.00
_cell.angle_gamma   90.00
#
_symmetry.space_group_name_H-M   'P 1'
#
loop_
_entity.id
_entity.type
_entity.pdbx_description
1 polymer ?
#
loop_
_entity_poly.entity_id
_entity_poly.type
_entity_poly.pdbx_seq_one_letter_code
_entity_poly.pdbx_strand_id
1 'polypeptide(L)'
;MFVGNINVAWACLLAGVIGVIFSKVLSQPEQLISDGVVVFNGILVGCISVAVFPGITGHAIDASFWLFLTIVLIITAYVDRGLNALMAPCQLPALSIPFNFAAVLLLLSMRSAAGLTGTQLPPTPTNTTNSANSTIELDWSKVMEGTLLAAGQIYGVGTIDPSILIYLAFLLFSPVLTIFFYMGSVIGTIIGALVSAAPYTDVYIGLWGYNSMLTAGAVSYFVVPTPGVVLAAAVGATIAATVQAATLHIFSAMTVPVLSYPFNVATLLILAIAVTHDSPFSWVPEKTFPEYHLFLYVRSLRRCQNTVTSSEAPEELLQVNHK
;
A
#
# COMPACT_ATOMS: atom_id res chain seq x y z
N MET A 1 3.97 -12.25 10.09
CA MET A 1 5.22 -11.77 10.72
C MET A 1 5.97 -12.87 11.45
N PHE A 2 5.43 -13.46 12.53
CA PHE A 2 6.11 -14.54 13.28
C PHE A 2 6.60 -15.71 12.44
N VAL A 3 5.81 -16.12 11.44
CA VAL A 3 6.17 -17.20 10.51
C VAL A 3 7.28 -16.80 9.53
N GLY A 4 7.36 -15.52 9.15
CA GLY A 4 8.29 -15.05 8.13
C GLY A 4 9.67 -14.70 8.69
N ASN A 5 9.71 -13.85 9.72
CA ASN A 5 10.95 -13.42 10.35
C ASN A 5 10.68 -12.96 11.80
N ILE A 6 11.39 -13.54 12.77
CA ILE A 6 11.16 -13.25 14.19
C ILE A 6 11.53 -11.81 14.57
N ASN A 7 12.57 -11.23 13.95
CA ASN A 7 12.95 -9.84 14.20
C ASN A 7 11.86 -8.90 13.69
N VAL A 8 11.29 -9.19 12.51
CA VAL A 8 10.17 -8.40 11.96
C VAL A 8 8.96 -8.48 12.89
N ALA A 9 8.69 -9.65 13.48
CA ALA A 9 7.60 -9.81 14.45
C ALA A 9 7.81 -8.96 15.72
N TRP A 10 9.02 -8.95 16.27
CA TRP A 10 9.34 -8.11 17.43
C TRP A 10 9.27 -6.62 17.10
N ALA A 11 9.73 -6.21 15.93
CA ALA A 11 9.63 -4.82 15.49
C ALA A 11 8.18 -4.39 15.28
N CYS A 12 7.34 -5.27 14.73
CA CYS A 12 5.89 -5.04 14.61
C CYS A 12 5.25 -4.78 15.98
N LEU A 13 5.56 -5.60 16.99
CA LEU A 13 5.02 -5.43 18.34
C LEU A 13 5.52 -4.14 19.00
N LEU A 14 6.82 -3.86 18.93
CA LEU A 14 7.41 -2.64 19.44
C LEU A 14 6.77 -1.40 18.82
N ALA A 15 6.64 -1.39 17.50
CA ALA A 15 6.00 -0.32 16.75
C ALA A 15 4.53 -0.12 17.11
N GLY A 16 3.78 -1.21 17.29
CA GLY A 16 2.39 -1.14 17.75
C GLY A 16 2.27 -0.49 19.14
N VAL A 17 3.11 -0.91 20.09
CA VAL A 17 3.12 -0.36 21.45
C VAL A 17 3.49 1.12 21.45
N ILE A 18 4.60 1.49 20.81
CA ILE A 18 5.05 2.88 20.73
C ILE A 18 4.02 3.75 20.01
N GLY A 19 3.48 3.25 18.89
CA GLY A 19 2.46 3.93 18.12
C GLY A 19 1.23 4.25 18.97
N VAL A 20 0.66 3.27 19.67
CA VAL A 20 -0.50 3.50 20.55
C VAL A 20 -0.19 4.50 21.66
N ILE A 21 0.98 4.38 22.32
CA ILE A 21 1.39 5.31 23.39
C ILE A 21 1.47 6.73 22.85
N PHE A 22 2.19 6.94 21.74
CA PHE A 22 2.42 8.28 21.22
C PHE A 22 1.19 8.87 20.51
N SER A 23 0.31 8.05 19.92
CA SER A 23 -1.01 8.52 19.47
C SER A 23 -1.83 9.07 20.63
N LYS A 24 -1.79 8.44 21.81
CA LYS A 24 -2.44 8.96 23.03
C LYS A 24 -1.78 10.22 23.55
N VAL A 25 -0.44 10.26 23.63
CA VAL A 25 0.33 11.47 24.04
C VAL A 25 -0.02 12.66 23.14
N LEU A 26 -0.15 12.41 21.84
CA LEU A 26 -0.53 13.43 20.87
C LEU A 26 -2.02 13.79 20.91
N SER A 27 -2.85 13.15 21.73
CA SER A 27 -4.31 13.35 21.75
C SER A 27 -4.94 13.09 20.39
N GLN A 28 -4.63 11.94 19.78
CA GLN A 28 -5.37 11.44 18.61
C GLN A 28 -6.77 10.94 19.04
N PRO A 29 -7.80 11.06 18.18
CA PRO A 29 -9.13 10.54 18.47
C PRO A 29 -9.10 9.04 18.80
N GLU A 30 -9.79 8.64 19.88
CA GLU A 30 -9.78 7.25 20.36
C GLU A 30 -10.24 6.24 19.31
N GLN A 31 -11.22 6.62 18.48
CA GLN A 31 -11.70 5.78 17.39
C GLN A 31 -10.59 5.47 16.38
N LEU A 32 -9.78 6.47 15.98
CA LEU A 32 -8.68 6.26 15.04
C LEU A 32 -7.55 5.40 15.63
N ILE A 33 -7.36 5.46 16.95
CA ILE A 33 -6.43 4.59 17.68
C ILE A 33 -6.96 3.16 17.70
N SER A 34 -8.24 2.98 18.04
CA SER A 34 -8.91 1.67 18.09
C SER A 34 -8.93 0.98 16.72
N ASP A 35 -9.14 1.75 15.65
CA ASP A 35 -9.11 1.26 14.28
C ASP A 35 -7.68 1.04 13.75
N GLY A 36 -6.66 1.42 14.51
CA GLY A 36 -5.25 1.26 14.16
C GLY A 36 -4.74 2.18 13.05
N VAL A 37 -5.57 3.11 12.55
CA VAL A 37 -5.28 3.99 11.41
C VAL A 37 -4.13 4.95 11.68
N VAL A 38 -3.90 5.33 12.95
CA VAL A 38 -2.78 6.20 13.34
C VAL A 38 -1.51 5.44 13.76
N VAL A 39 -1.56 4.10 13.74
CA VAL A 39 -0.48 3.23 14.23
C VAL A 39 0.21 2.46 13.10
N PHE A 40 -0.52 2.12 12.03
CA PHE A 40 0.00 1.23 10.98
C PHE A 40 1.27 1.75 10.30
N ASN A 41 1.42 3.08 10.17
CA ASN A 41 2.64 3.69 9.60
C ASN A 41 3.90 3.30 10.40
N GLY A 42 3.82 3.34 11.74
CA GLY A 42 4.91 2.89 12.60
C GLY A 42 5.20 1.40 12.45
N ILE A 43 4.15 0.58 12.34
CA ILE A 43 4.30 -0.88 12.12
C ILE A 43 5.09 -1.14 10.84
N LEU A 44 4.79 -0.44 9.74
CA LEU A 44 5.52 -0.59 8.49
C LEU A 44 6.98 -0.16 8.63
N VAL A 45 7.27 0.93 9.37
CA VAL A 45 8.65 1.35 9.66
C VAL A 45 9.40 0.22 10.37
N GLY A 46 8.84 -0.33 11.44
CA GLY A 46 9.45 -1.44 12.17
C GLY A 46 9.70 -2.66 11.30
N CYS A 47 8.67 -3.15 10.62
CA CYS A 47 8.75 -4.35 9.80
C CYS A 47 9.76 -4.22 8.66
N ILE A 48 9.65 -3.15 7.87
CA ILE A 48 10.47 -2.97 6.67
C ILE A 48 11.91 -2.65 7.03
N SER A 49 12.16 -1.74 7.99
CA SER A 49 13.53 -1.40 8.37
C SER A 49 14.29 -2.63 8.87
N VAL A 50 13.66 -3.49 9.69
CA VAL A 50 14.29 -4.74 10.13
C VAL A 50 14.51 -5.73 8.99
N ALA A 51 13.57 -5.86 8.07
CA ALA A 51 13.68 -6.79 6.95
C ALA A 51 14.82 -6.41 5.98
N VAL A 52 14.98 -5.12 5.68
CA VAL A 52 15.90 -4.66 4.63
C VAL A 52 17.27 -4.26 5.15
N PHE A 53 17.40 -3.83 6.42
CA PHE A 53 18.63 -3.25 6.94
C PHE A 53 19.86 -4.17 6.78
N PRO A 54 19.80 -5.48 7.13
CA PRO A 54 20.96 -6.35 6.95
C PRO A 54 21.36 -6.53 5.48
N GLY A 55 20.37 -6.63 4.58
CA GLY A 55 20.62 -6.81 3.15
C GLY A 55 21.25 -5.58 2.49
N ILE A 56 20.87 -4.37 2.91
CA ILE A 56 21.41 -3.14 2.32
C ILE A 56 22.74 -2.70 2.94
N THR A 57 22.97 -3.00 4.23
CA THR A 57 24.15 -2.52 4.96
C THR A 57 25.23 -3.58 5.16
N GLY A 58 24.90 -4.87 5.02
CA GLY A 58 25.78 -5.97 5.41
C GLY A 58 26.00 -6.11 6.93
N HIS A 59 25.32 -5.30 7.75
CA HIS A 59 25.45 -5.29 9.20
C HIS A 59 24.29 -6.03 9.88
N ALA A 60 24.57 -6.71 10.99
CA ALA A 60 23.54 -7.33 11.81
C ALA A 60 22.70 -6.27 12.54
N ILE A 61 21.47 -6.66 12.93
CA ILE A 61 20.61 -5.84 13.77
C ILE A 61 21.13 -5.90 15.21
N ASP A 62 21.71 -4.80 15.68
CA ASP A 62 22.30 -4.66 17.01
C ASP A 62 21.44 -3.78 17.93
N ALA A 63 21.90 -3.56 19.18
CA ALA A 63 21.19 -2.72 20.14
C ALA A 63 21.07 -1.26 19.67
N SER A 64 22.07 -0.75 18.94
CA SER A 64 22.08 0.61 18.38
C SER A 64 20.95 0.78 17.36
N PHE A 65 20.76 -0.20 16.48
CA PHE A 65 19.65 -0.23 15.54
C PHE A 65 18.30 -0.21 16.26
N TRP A 66 18.08 -1.04 17.27
CA TRP A 66 16.81 -1.08 18.02
C TRP A 66 16.51 0.23 18.75
N LEU A 67 17.54 0.87 19.31
CA LEU A 67 17.41 2.19 19.94
C LEU A 67 17.00 3.25 18.91
N PHE A 68 17.68 3.29 17.77
CA PHE A 68 17.38 4.28 16.74
C PHE A 68 16.02 4.02 16.08
N LEU A 69 15.65 2.76 15.85
CA LEU A 69 14.31 2.38 15.42
C LEU A 69 13.24 2.92 16.39
N THR A 70 13.44 2.75 17.70
CA THR A 70 12.53 3.29 18.72
C THR A 70 12.35 4.80 18.59
N ILE A 71 13.44 5.56 18.38
CA ILE A 71 13.37 7.01 18.18
C ILE A 71 12.58 7.35 16.92
N VAL A 72 12.83 6.66 15.81
CA VAL A 72 12.11 6.89 14.54
C VAL A 72 10.63 6.53 14.65
N LEU A 73 10.27 5.48 15.40
CA LEU A 73 8.87 5.12 15.64
C LEU A 73 8.11 6.24 16.37
N ILE A 74 8.77 6.92 17.32
CA ILE A 74 8.21 8.11 17.97
C ILE A 74 8.01 9.22 16.95
N ILE A 75 9.03 9.54 16.15
CA ILE A 75 8.96 10.57 15.09
C ILE A 75 7.80 10.26 14.12
N THR A 76 7.61 8.99 13.76
CA THR A 76 6.56 8.55 12.84
C THR A 76 5.17 8.95 13.34
N ALA A 77 4.89 8.86 14.64
CA ALA A 77 3.60 9.28 15.21
C ALA A 77 3.35 10.80 15.06
N TYR A 78 4.39 11.63 15.18
CA TYR A 78 4.30 13.08 14.95
C TYR A 78 4.10 13.40 13.47
N VAL A 79 4.85 12.72 12.59
CA VAL A 79 4.72 12.87 11.14
C VAL A 79 3.33 12.47 10.67
N ASP A 80 2.80 11.36 11.18
CA ASP A 80 1.45 10.88 10.86
C ASP A 80 0.38 11.91 11.25
N ARG A 81 0.43 12.42 12.49
CA ARG A 81 -0.49 13.49 12.93
C ARG A 81 -0.37 14.75 12.07
N GLY A 82 0.85 15.22 11.88
CA GLY A 82 1.11 16.47 11.16
C GLY A 82 0.66 16.39 9.71
N LEU A 83 0.97 15.29 9.04
CA LEU A 83 0.63 15.12 7.63
C LEU A 83 -0.87 14.92 7.40
N ASN A 84 -1.55 14.15 8.27
CA ASN A 84 -3.01 14.05 8.19
C ASN A 84 -3.68 15.41 8.41
N ALA A 85 -3.16 16.25 9.31
CA ALA A 85 -3.68 17.61 9.49
C ALA A 85 -3.45 18.50 8.25
N LEU A 86 -2.30 18.37 7.59
CA LEU A 86 -2.01 19.11 6.35
C LEU A 86 -2.88 18.66 5.17
N MET A 87 -3.24 17.38 5.11
CA MET A 87 -4.03 16.82 4.01
C MET A 87 -5.54 16.91 4.21
N ALA A 88 -5.99 17.15 5.46
CA ALA A 88 -7.40 17.28 5.80
C ALA A 88 -8.19 18.31 4.96
N PRO A 89 -7.66 19.52 4.66
CA PRO A 89 -8.36 20.48 3.80
C PRO A 89 -8.62 19.98 2.38
N CYS A 90 -7.75 19.09 1.88
CA CYS A 90 -7.90 18.46 0.56
C CYS A 90 -8.81 17.22 0.59
N GLN A 91 -9.32 16.82 1.77
CA GLN A 91 -10.08 15.59 1.98
C GLN A 91 -9.32 14.30 1.60
N LEU A 92 -7.99 14.36 1.57
CA LEU A 92 -7.14 13.23 1.21
C LEU A 92 -6.48 12.61 2.45
N PRO A 93 -6.33 11.28 2.48
CA PRO A 93 -5.60 10.59 3.55
C PRO A 93 -4.07 10.73 3.36
N ALA A 94 -3.31 10.73 4.45
CA ALA A 94 -1.84 10.69 4.39
C ALA A 94 -1.26 9.37 3.85
N LEU A 95 -2.09 8.31 3.81
CA LEU A 95 -1.69 6.97 3.40
C LEU A 95 -0.40 6.54 4.13
N SER A 96 0.55 5.95 3.41
CA SER A 96 1.82 5.47 3.97
C SER A 96 2.98 6.46 3.78
N ILE A 97 2.69 7.74 3.52
CA ILE A 97 3.73 8.77 3.43
C ILE A 97 4.49 8.92 4.76
N PRO A 98 3.86 8.89 5.95
CA PRO A 98 4.60 8.92 7.21
C PRO A 98 5.58 7.75 7.35
N PHE A 99 5.16 6.54 6.98
CA PHE A 99 6.04 5.38 6.89
C PHE A 99 7.22 5.63 5.95
N ASN A 100 6.98 6.05 4.71
CA ASN A 100 8.04 6.26 3.73
C ASN A 100 9.09 7.27 4.22
N PHE A 101 8.62 8.41 4.77
CA PHE A 101 9.50 9.43 5.31
C PHE A 101 10.36 8.89 6.45
N ALA A 102 9.74 8.22 7.43
CA ALA A 102 10.43 7.68 8.59
C ALA A 102 11.39 6.53 8.25
N ALA A 103 11.00 5.63 7.35
CA ALA A 103 11.85 4.53 6.90
C ALA A 103 13.09 5.05 6.13
N VAL A 104 12.92 6.03 5.23
CA VAL A 104 14.06 6.66 4.55
C VAL A 104 14.97 7.38 5.55
N LEU A 105 14.39 8.13 6.49
CA LEU A 105 15.15 8.78 7.57
C LEU A 105 16.00 7.76 8.33
N LEU A 106 15.40 6.64 8.76
CA LEU A 106 16.11 5.59 9.48
C LEU A 106 17.28 5.03 8.66
N LEU A 107 16.99 4.57 7.44
CA LEU A 107 17.96 3.84 6.61
C LEU A 107 19.11 4.75 6.15
N LEU A 108 18.83 6.02 5.83
CA LEU A 108 19.87 6.97 5.45
C LEU A 108 20.69 7.46 6.64
N SER A 109 20.08 7.71 7.80
CA SER A 109 20.83 8.12 8.99
C SER A 109 21.80 7.05 9.49
N MET A 110 21.44 5.77 9.32
CA MET A 110 22.29 4.64 9.73
C MET A 110 23.32 4.22 8.67
N ARG A 111 23.33 4.84 7.47
CA ARG A 111 24.33 4.51 6.42
C ARG A 111 25.76 4.76 6.87
N SER A 112 26.03 5.90 7.50
CA SER A 112 27.39 6.25 7.95
C SER A 112 27.87 5.30 9.05
N ALA A 113 26.97 4.92 9.97
CA ALA A 113 27.25 3.92 11.01
C ALA A 113 27.58 2.54 10.41
N ALA A 114 27.02 2.22 9.25
CA ALA A 114 27.34 1.02 8.47
C ALA A 114 28.57 1.19 7.53
N GLY A 115 29.35 2.26 7.67
CA GLY A 115 30.54 2.52 6.84
C GLY A 115 30.24 2.90 5.38
N LEU A 116 28.97 3.15 5.02
CA LEU A 116 28.55 3.52 3.66
C LEU A 116 28.70 5.03 3.46
N THR A 117 29.87 5.47 2.97
CA THR A 117 30.16 6.90 2.69
C THR A 117 29.99 7.28 1.21
N GLY A 118 29.46 8.48 0.95
CA GLY A 118 29.33 9.06 -0.41
C GLY A 118 28.15 8.57 -1.27
N THR A 119 28.02 9.11 -2.49
CA THR A 119 27.05 8.67 -3.52
C THR A 119 27.60 7.51 -4.34
N GLN A 120 28.33 6.58 -3.73
CA GLN A 120 28.85 5.45 -4.50
C GLN A 120 27.66 4.65 -5.00
N LEU A 121 27.40 4.73 -6.32
CA LEU A 121 26.66 3.70 -7.01
C LEU A 121 27.25 2.37 -6.51
N PRO A 122 26.43 1.39 -6.13
CA PRO A 122 26.96 0.07 -5.90
C PRO A 122 27.86 -0.27 -7.10
N PRO A 123 29.10 -0.77 -6.88
CA PRO A 123 29.92 -1.19 -8.00
C PRO A 123 29.06 -2.14 -8.81
N THR A 124 28.74 -1.76 -10.06
CA THR A 124 28.14 -2.68 -11.00
C THR A 124 29.02 -3.93 -10.93
N PRO A 125 28.50 -5.10 -10.55
CA PRO A 125 29.32 -6.29 -10.52
C PRO A 125 29.74 -6.55 -11.96
N THR A 126 30.93 -6.08 -12.33
CA THR A 126 31.64 -6.50 -13.53
C THR A 126 32.08 -7.93 -13.27
N ASN A 127 31.14 -8.86 -13.29
CA ASN A 127 31.44 -10.26 -13.52
C ASN A 127 31.83 -10.39 -14.98
N THR A 128 33.05 -9.96 -15.31
CA THR A 128 33.77 -10.40 -16.49
C THR A 128 34.21 -11.84 -16.28
N THR A 129 33.25 -12.77 -16.29
CA THR A 129 33.52 -14.19 -16.54
C THR A 129 32.35 -14.75 -17.35
N ASN A 130 32.65 -15.03 -18.62
CA ASN A 130 31.91 -15.90 -19.54
C ASN A 130 30.49 -15.45 -19.89
N SER A 131 30.42 -14.57 -20.89
CA SER A 131 29.25 -14.42 -21.76
C SER A 131 28.97 -15.75 -22.48
N ALA A 132 28.16 -16.61 -21.84
CA ALA A 132 27.18 -17.36 -22.59
C ALA A 132 25.97 -16.44 -22.72
N ASN A 133 25.63 -16.08 -23.96
CA ASN A 133 24.36 -15.47 -24.36
C ASN A 133 23.17 -16.41 -24.06
N SER A 134 23.01 -16.89 -22.83
CA SER A 134 21.76 -17.47 -22.38
C SER A 134 20.87 -16.31 -21.95
N THR A 135 20.02 -15.84 -22.86
CA THR A 135 18.82 -15.10 -22.47
C THR A 135 18.06 -16.01 -21.51
N ILE A 136 18.16 -15.75 -20.21
CA ILE A 136 17.39 -16.51 -19.21
C ILE A 136 15.93 -16.24 -19.54
N GLU A 137 15.24 -17.27 -20.02
CA GLU A 137 13.85 -17.18 -20.40
C GLU A 137 12.99 -16.86 -19.17
N LEU A 138 11.93 -16.09 -19.38
CA LEU A 138 10.99 -15.72 -18.33
C LEU A 138 10.22 -16.96 -17.88
N ASP A 139 10.31 -17.29 -16.59
CA ASP A 139 9.60 -18.39 -15.98
C ASP A 139 8.23 -17.91 -15.47
N TRP A 140 7.19 -18.16 -16.28
CA TRP A 140 5.82 -17.76 -15.94
C TRP A 140 5.31 -18.37 -14.63
N SER A 141 5.82 -19.53 -14.20
CA SER A 141 5.42 -20.11 -12.92
C SER A 141 5.89 -19.24 -11.76
N LYS A 142 7.13 -18.73 -11.85
CA LYS A 142 7.69 -17.80 -10.87
C LYS A 142 7.12 -16.39 -10.99
N VAL A 143 6.72 -15.96 -12.18
CA VAL A 143 5.93 -14.72 -12.34
C VAL A 143 4.62 -14.84 -11.56
N MET A 144 3.91 -15.96 -11.68
CA MET A 144 2.70 -16.21 -10.91
C MET A 144 2.97 -16.35 -9.41
N GLU A 145 4.09 -16.96 -9.00
CA GLU A 145 4.52 -16.96 -7.60
C GLU A 145 4.76 -15.54 -7.07
N GLY A 146 5.38 -14.68 -7.88
CA GLY A 146 5.62 -13.27 -7.54
C GLY A 146 4.34 -12.48 -7.25
N THR A 147 3.22 -12.81 -7.90
CA THR A 147 1.93 -12.17 -7.57
C THR A 147 1.44 -12.58 -6.17
N LEU A 148 1.70 -13.81 -5.74
CA LEU A 148 1.39 -14.27 -4.39
C LEU A 148 2.32 -13.62 -3.35
N LEU A 149 3.63 -13.59 -3.62
CA LEU A 149 4.63 -13.09 -2.68
C LEU A 149 4.53 -11.58 -2.40
N ALA A 150 3.92 -10.83 -3.32
CA ALA A 150 3.69 -9.40 -3.18
C ALA A 150 2.96 -9.02 -1.87
N ALA A 151 2.05 -9.87 -1.37
CA ALA A 151 1.38 -9.63 -0.10
C ALA A 151 2.36 -9.63 1.08
N GLY A 152 3.32 -10.57 1.10
CA GLY A 152 4.37 -10.62 2.11
C GLY A 152 5.36 -9.45 2.00
N GLN A 153 5.59 -8.94 0.79
CA GLN A 153 6.49 -7.79 0.56
C GLN A 153 5.98 -6.49 1.19
N ILE A 154 4.67 -6.33 1.39
CA ILE A 154 4.09 -5.18 2.13
C ILE A 154 4.74 -5.01 3.52
N TYR A 155 5.15 -6.12 4.15
CA TYR A 155 5.70 -6.13 5.50
C TYR A 155 7.14 -6.69 5.57
N GLY A 156 7.82 -6.85 4.45
CA GLY A 156 9.21 -7.34 4.43
C GLY A 156 9.35 -8.82 4.79
N VAL A 157 8.31 -9.62 4.55
CA VAL A 157 8.30 -11.08 4.77
C VAL A 157 7.78 -11.79 3.52
N GLY A 158 8.36 -11.48 2.36
CA GLY A 158 7.95 -12.02 1.05
C GLY A 158 8.32 -13.49 0.82
N THR A 159 7.88 -14.38 1.70
CA THR A 159 7.91 -15.85 1.49
C THR A 159 6.50 -16.39 1.37
N ILE A 160 6.35 -17.63 0.89
CA ILE A 160 5.04 -18.23 0.59
C ILE A 160 4.13 -18.24 1.83
N ASP A 161 4.62 -18.78 2.95
CA ASP A 161 3.81 -18.97 4.17
C ASP A 161 3.21 -17.67 4.73
N PRO A 162 3.98 -16.60 5.03
CA PRO A 162 3.41 -15.33 5.48
C PRO A 162 2.51 -14.68 4.42
N SER A 163 2.82 -14.82 3.13
CA SER A 163 2.00 -14.24 2.05
C SER A 163 0.61 -14.88 1.98
N ILE A 164 0.54 -16.21 2.09
CA ILE A 164 -0.75 -16.93 2.17
C ILE A 164 -1.53 -16.47 3.39
N LEU A 165 -0.90 -16.37 4.57
CA LEU A 165 -1.57 -15.90 5.78
C LEU A 165 -2.12 -14.47 5.63
N ILE A 166 -1.39 -13.59 4.95
CA ILE A 166 -1.84 -12.22 4.68
C ILE A 166 -3.03 -12.21 3.72
N TYR A 167 -3.01 -13.02 2.65
CA TYR A 167 -4.16 -13.17 1.77
C TYR A 167 -5.39 -13.73 2.48
N LEU A 168 -5.21 -14.71 3.38
CA LEU A 168 -6.30 -15.22 4.21
C LEU A 168 -6.87 -14.14 5.13
N ALA A 169 -6.01 -13.27 5.69
CA ALA A 169 -6.46 -12.13 6.48
C ALA A 169 -7.24 -11.11 5.63
N PHE A 170 -6.78 -10.81 4.41
CA PHE A 170 -7.54 -9.97 3.47
C PHE A 170 -8.89 -10.59 3.14
N LEU A 171 -8.94 -11.90 2.84
CA LEU A 171 -10.16 -12.61 2.47
C LEU A 171 -11.17 -12.64 3.62
N LEU A 172 -10.68 -12.84 4.85
CA LEU A 172 -11.50 -12.82 6.06
C LEU A 172 -12.10 -11.44 6.30
N PHE A 173 -11.35 -10.37 6.02
CA PHE A 173 -11.82 -9.00 6.16
C PHE A 173 -12.81 -8.61 5.04
N SER A 174 -12.45 -8.86 3.78
CA SER A 174 -13.24 -8.50 2.60
C SER A 174 -12.78 -9.29 1.37
N PRO A 175 -13.60 -10.22 0.86
CA PRO A 175 -13.36 -10.88 -0.42
C PRO A 175 -13.22 -9.92 -1.62
N VAL A 176 -14.03 -8.86 -1.70
CA VAL A 176 -13.93 -7.85 -2.76
C VAL A 176 -12.60 -7.12 -2.67
N LEU A 177 -12.18 -6.66 -1.49
CA LEU A 177 -10.88 -6.03 -1.31
C LEU A 177 -9.74 -6.96 -1.76
N THR A 178 -9.86 -8.25 -1.43
CA THR A 178 -8.87 -9.28 -1.81
C THR A 178 -8.76 -9.44 -3.32
N ILE A 179 -9.88 -9.39 -4.05
CA ILE A 179 -9.89 -9.42 -5.52
C ILE A 179 -9.14 -8.20 -6.08
N PHE A 180 -9.38 -7.01 -5.55
CA PHE A 180 -8.67 -5.79 -5.98
C PHE A 180 -7.17 -5.88 -5.65
N PHE A 181 -6.79 -6.34 -4.46
CA PHE A 181 -5.40 -6.58 -4.09
C PHE A 181 -4.72 -7.55 -5.06
N TYR A 182 -5.33 -8.70 -5.34
CA TYR A 182 -4.76 -9.68 -6.27
C TYR A 182 -4.67 -9.14 -7.70
N MET A 183 -5.71 -8.46 -8.19
CA MET A 183 -5.71 -7.80 -9.49
C MET A 183 -4.55 -6.80 -9.62
N GLY A 184 -4.37 -5.92 -8.63
CA GLY A 184 -3.28 -4.96 -8.60
C GLY A 184 -1.91 -5.66 -8.59
N SER A 185 -1.77 -6.75 -7.85
CA SER A 185 -0.54 -7.53 -7.83
C SER A 185 -0.21 -8.15 -9.19
N VAL A 186 -1.20 -8.71 -9.89
CA VAL A 186 -1.01 -9.28 -11.22
C VAL A 186 -0.54 -8.20 -12.20
N ILE A 187 -1.21 -7.04 -12.20
CA ILE A 187 -0.85 -5.91 -13.07
C ILE A 187 0.60 -5.46 -12.80
N GLY A 188 0.95 -5.25 -11.52
CA GLY A 188 2.28 -4.80 -11.14
C GLY A 188 3.37 -5.79 -11.55
N THR A 189 3.17 -7.08 -11.27
CA THR A 189 4.13 -8.14 -11.62
C THR A 189 4.28 -8.29 -13.14
N ILE A 190 3.20 -8.19 -13.93
CA ILE A 190 3.27 -8.22 -15.40
C ILE A 190 4.07 -7.04 -15.93
N ILE A 191 3.79 -5.83 -15.44
CA ILE A 191 4.56 -4.64 -15.84
C ILE A 191 6.03 -4.81 -15.47
N GLY A 192 6.32 -5.33 -14.27
CA GLY A 192 7.67 -5.69 -13.85
C GLY A 192 8.37 -6.64 -14.81
N ALA A 193 7.69 -7.70 -15.26
CA ALA A 193 8.21 -8.63 -16.25
C ALA A 193 8.49 -7.98 -17.61
N LEU A 194 7.67 -6.99 -18.01
CA LEU A 194 7.84 -6.26 -19.27
C LEU A 194 9.00 -5.26 -19.25
N VAL A 195 9.29 -4.64 -18.10
CA VAL A 195 10.31 -3.57 -17.98
C VAL A 195 11.63 -4.05 -17.38
N SER A 196 11.67 -5.27 -16.83
CA SER A 196 12.90 -5.85 -16.27
C SER A 196 13.71 -6.58 -17.34
N ALA A 197 15.04 -6.45 -17.26
CA ALA A 197 15.96 -7.34 -17.97
C ALA A 197 16.34 -8.52 -17.07
N ALA A 198 16.69 -9.66 -17.67
CA ALA A 198 17.21 -10.80 -16.91
C ALA A 198 18.46 -10.38 -16.07
N PRO A 199 18.59 -10.84 -14.81
CA PRO A 199 17.72 -11.79 -14.11
C PRO A 199 16.42 -11.15 -13.57
N TYR A 200 15.29 -11.87 -13.69
CA TYR A 200 13.95 -11.45 -13.26
C TYR A 200 13.68 -11.63 -11.74
N THR A 201 14.72 -11.61 -10.91
CA THR A 201 14.62 -11.95 -9.47
C THR A 201 13.56 -11.11 -8.76
N ASP A 202 13.57 -9.79 -8.94
CA ASP A 202 12.64 -8.87 -8.28
C ASP A 202 11.17 -9.13 -8.66
N VAL A 203 10.94 -9.62 -9.88
CA VAL A 203 9.60 -10.03 -10.34
C VAL A 203 9.19 -11.30 -9.60
N TYR A 204 10.07 -12.30 -9.57
CA TYR A 204 9.79 -13.61 -8.98
C TYR A 204 9.57 -13.56 -7.47
N ILE A 205 10.27 -12.67 -6.75
CA ILE A 205 10.09 -12.52 -5.30
C ILE A 205 8.94 -11.55 -4.94
N GLY A 206 8.22 -11.02 -5.93
CA GLY A 206 7.02 -10.20 -5.72
C GLY A 206 7.26 -8.71 -5.42
N LEU A 207 8.47 -8.19 -5.62
CA LEU A 207 8.75 -6.76 -5.40
C LEU A 207 8.02 -5.84 -6.38
N TRP A 208 7.65 -6.35 -7.56
CA TRP A 208 6.87 -5.59 -8.55
C TRP A 208 5.37 -5.54 -8.27
N GLY A 209 4.84 -6.43 -7.42
CA GLY A 209 3.40 -6.55 -7.21
C GLY A 209 2.84 -5.67 -6.09
N TYR A 210 3.59 -5.42 -5.01
CA TYR A 210 3.00 -4.89 -3.78
C TYR A 210 2.50 -3.43 -3.86
N ASN A 211 3.20 -2.55 -4.58
CA ASN A 211 2.77 -1.16 -4.75
C ASN A 211 1.46 -1.07 -5.57
N SER A 212 1.36 -1.89 -6.62
CA SER A 212 0.17 -1.99 -7.47
C SER A 212 -0.99 -2.68 -6.75
N MET A 213 -0.71 -3.71 -5.95
CA MET A 213 -1.65 -4.35 -5.03
C MET A 213 -2.27 -3.31 -4.10
N LEU A 214 -1.46 -2.60 -3.32
CA LEU A 214 -1.93 -1.59 -2.37
C LEU A 214 -2.76 -0.50 -3.05
N THR A 215 -2.35 -0.07 -4.25
CA THR A 215 -3.08 0.95 -5.01
C THR A 215 -4.48 0.48 -5.39
N ALA A 216 -4.60 -0.71 -5.99
CA ALA A 216 -5.90 -1.23 -6.41
C ALA A 216 -6.83 -1.45 -5.21
N GLY A 217 -6.31 -2.02 -4.12
CA GLY A 217 -7.08 -2.21 -2.90
C GLY A 217 -7.53 -0.89 -2.27
N ALA A 218 -6.64 0.10 -2.17
CA ALA A 218 -6.97 1.42 -1.65
C ALA A 218 -8.08 2.10 -2.47
N VAL A 219 -8.00 2.06 -3.81
CA VAL A 219 -9.05 2.61 -4.66
C VAL A 219 -10.42 1.99 -4.33
N SER A 220 -10.49 0.67 -4.17
CA SER A 220 -11.76 -0.02 -3.79
C SER A 220 -12.23 0.25 -2.35
N TYR A 221 -11.34 0.69 -1.47
CA TYR A 221 -11.63 0.99 -0.07
C TYR A 221 -12.12 2.43 0.14
N PHE A 222 -11.55 3.38 -0.60
CA PHE A 222 -11.89 4.81 -0.52
C PHE A 222 -13.05 5.19 -1.45
N VAL A 223 -13.28 4.41 -2.50
CA VAL A 223 -14.30 4.66 -3.53
C VAL A 223 -15.17 3.41 -3.70
N VAL A 224 -16.48 3.60 -3.84
CA VAL A 224 -17.43 2.48 -4.04
C VAL A 224 -17.02 1.64 -5.26
N PRO A 225 -16.88 0.30 -5.14
CA PRO A 225 -16.34 -0.56 -6.19
C PRO A 225 -17.35 -0.85 -7.31
N THR A 226 -17.66 0.17 -8.11
CA THR A 226 -18.45 0.04 -9.34
C THR A 226 -17.57 -0.44 -10.52
N PRO A 227 -18.13 -0.87 -11.66
CA PRO A 227 -17.33 -1.26 -12.83
C PRO A 227 -16.34 -0.19 -13.31
N GLY A 228 -16.70 1.10 -13.24
CA GLY A 228 -15.78 2.20 -13.56
C GLY A 228 -14.59 2.29 -12.59
N VAL A 229 -14.79 1.91 -11.32
CA VAL A 229 -13.75 1.91 -10.30
C VAL A 229 -12.81 0.71 -10.44
N VAL A 230 -13.29 -0.42 -10.98
CA VAL A 230 -12.41 -1.53 -11.38
C VAL A 230 -11.39 -1.04 -12.41
N LEU A 231 -11.84 -0.30 -13.43
CA LEU A 231 -10.94 0.30 -14.42
C LEU A 231 -9.99 1.33 -13.78
N ALA A 232 -10.49 2.21 -12.92
CA ALA A 232 -9.67 3.20 -12.22
C ALA A 232 -8.60 2.54 -11.34
N ALA A 233 -8.94 1.44 -10.66
CA ALA A 233 -7.99 0.65 -9.87
C ALA A 233 -6.92 -0.02 -10.74
N ALA A 234 -7.28 -0.55 -11.91
CA ALA A 234 -6.32 -1.10 -12.86
C ALA A 234 -5.36 -0.02 -13.42
N VAL A 235 -5.90 1.17 -13.73
CA VAL A 235 -5.09 2.34 -14.14
C VAL A 235 -4.16 2.76 -13.01
N GLY A 236 -4.67 2.87 -11.78
CA GLY A 236 -3.86 3.19 -10.59
C GLY A 236 -2.74 2.16 -10.36
N ALA A 237 -3.06 0.87 -10.43
CA ALA A 237 -2.06 -0.21 -10.33
C ALA A 237 -0.97 -0.10 -11.42
N THR A 238 -1.36 0.29 -12.63
CA THR A 238 -0.42 0.55 -13.74
C THR A 238 0.46 1.76 -13.45
N ILE A 239 -0.10 2.87 -12.96
CA ILE A 239 0.66 4.05 -12.55
C ILE A 239 1.65 3.69 -11.43
N ALA A 240 1.25 2.90 -10.45
CA ALA A 240 2.13 2.49 -9.36
C ALA A 240 3.34 1.70 -9.90
N ALA A 241 3.13 0.76 -10.81
CA ALA A 241 4.22 -0.02 -11.40
C ALA A 241 5.16 0.84 -12.27
N THR A 242 4.62 1.79 -13.05
CA THR A 242 5.45 2.66 -13.88
C THR A 242 6.22 3.70 -13.06
N VAL A 243 5.61 4.24 -12.00
CA VAL A 243 6.31 5.09 -11.02
C VAL A 243 7.40 4.29 -10.31
N GLN A 244 7.16 3.02 -9.97
CA GLN A 244 8.18 2.14 -9.42
C GLN A 244 9.35 1.96 -10.38
N ALA A 245 9.07 1.67 -11.66
CA ALA A 245 10.11 1.55 -12.69
C ALA A 245 10.97 2.82 -12.79
N ALA A 246 10.34 3.99 -12.78
CA ALA A 246 11.05 5.27 -12.86
C ALA A 246 11.88 5.57 -11.60
N THR A 247 11.33 5.31 -10.41
CA THR A 247 11.94 5.68 -9.14
C THR A 247 13.02 4.70 -8.68
N LEU A 248 12.98 3.43 -9.12
CA LEU A 248 13.97 2.42 -8.75
C LEU A 248 15.41 2.86 -9.02
N HIS A 249 15.67 3.58 -10.11
CA HIS A 249 17.00 4.12 -10.45
C HIS A 249 17.50 5.14 -9.42
N ILE A 250 16.61 5.96 -8.87
CA ILE A 250 16.95 6.98 -7.88
C ILE A 250 17.25 6.32 -6.54
N PHE A 251 16.38 5.40 -6.11
CA PHE A 251 16.47 4.73 -4.81
C PHE A 251 17.67 3.78 -4.72
N SER A 252 17.96 3.04 -5.80
CA SER A 252 19.13 2.17 -5.88
C SER A 252 20.46 2.93 -5.74
N ALA A 253 20.57 4.14 -6.32
CA ALA A 253 21.74 5.00 -6.14
C ALA A 253 21.96 5.44 -4.68
N MET A 254 20.89 5.49 -3.89
CA MET A 254 20.94 5.81 -2.45
C MET A 254 21.09 4.59 -1.55
N THR A 255 21.10 3.37 -2.12
CA THR A 255 21.05 2.09 -1.40
C THR A 255 19.88 1.99 -0.42
N VAL A 256 18.71 2.48 -0.85
CA VAL A 256 17.44 2.43 -0.11
C VAL A 256 16.39 1.77 -1.01
N PRO A 257 15.49 0.93 -0.50
CA PRO A 257 14.39 0.40 -1.31
C PRO A 257 13.42 1.50 -1.73
N VAL A 258 12.65 1.26 -2.80
CA VAL A 258 11.63 2.20 -3.29
C VAL A 258 10.45 2.40 -2.32
N LEU A 259 10.31 1.52 -1.33
CA LEU A 259 9.24 1.52 -0.33
C LEU A 259 7.86 1.65 -1.00
N SER A 260 6.92 2.30 -0.33
CA SER A 260 5.56 2.48 -0.83
C SER A 260 5.35 3.82 -1.55
N TYR A 261 6.41 4.47 -2.01
CA TYR A 261 6.29 5.75 -2.75
C TYR A 261 5.42 5.62 -4.01
N PRO A 262 5.59 4.57 -4.84
CA PRO A 262 4.76 4.40 -6.03
C PRO A 262 3.28 4.22 -5.69
N PHE A 263 2.97 3.45 -4.64
CA PHE A 263 1.62 3.30 -4.10
C PHE A 263 1.00 4.66 -3.72
N ASN A 264 1.73 5.48 -2.95
CA ASN A 264 1.20 6.77 -2.48
C ASN A 264 0.91 7.72 -3.64
N VAL A 265 1.83 7.83 -4.60
CA VAL A 265 1.64 8.68 -5.79
C VAL A 265 0.43 8.23 -6.60
N ALA A 266 0.35 6.95 -6.94
CA ALA A 266 -0.73 6.43 -7.78
C ALA A 266 -2.09 6.54 -7.09
N THR A 267 -2.17 6.16 -5.80
CA THR A 267 -3.41 6.21 -5.03
C THR A 267 -3.88 7.65 -4.87
N LEU A 268 -3.01 8.58 -4.48
CA LEU A 268 -3.40 9.99 -4.29
C LEU A 268 -3.88 10.64 -5.58
N LEU A 269 -3.32 10.29 -6.74
CA LEU A 269 -3.82 10.79 -8.02
C LEU A 269 -5.26 10.35 -8.28
N ILE A 270 -5.58 9.06 -8.06
CA ILE A 270 -6.95 8.55 -8.24
C ILE A 270 -7.90 9.16 -7.21
N LEU A 271 -7.47 9.25 -5.94
CA LEU A 271 -8.30 9.84 -4.88
C LEU A 271 -8.52 11.34 -5.08
N ALA A 272 -7.52 12.08 -5.59
CA ALA A 272 -7.66 13.50 -5.92
C ALA A 272 -8.74 13.72 -6.98
N ILE A 273 -8.86 12.83 -7.97
CA ILE A 273 -9.97 12.84 -8.94
C ILE A 273 -11.28 12.54 -8.21
N ALA A 274 -11.28 11.54 -7.32
CA ALA A 274 -12.48 11.08 -6.62
C ALA A 274 -13.12 12.16 -5.73
N VAL A 275 -12.34 13.07 -5.15
CA VAL A 275 -12.81 14.16 -4.28
C VAL A 275 -13.22 15.43 -5.05
N THR A 276 -13.09 15.46 -6.38
CA THR A 276 -13.53 16.61 -7.18
C THR A 276 -15.07 16.69 -7.26
N HIS A 277 -15.60 17.89 -7.49
CA HIS A 277 -17.05 18.13 -7.56
C HIS A 277 -17.73 17.32 -8.69
N ASP A 278 -17.08 17.23 -9.85
CA ASP A 278 -17.60 16.53 -11.04
C ASP A 278 -17.03 15.11 -11.17
N SER A 279 -16.67 14.52 -10.04
CA SER A 279 -16.05 13.20 -9.98
C SER A 279 -16.95 12.12 -10.58
N PRO A 280 -16.43 11.23 -11.45
CA PRO A 280 -17.17 10.05 -11.91
C PRO A 280 -17.27 8.97 -10.82
N PHE A 281 -16.69 9.20 -9.65
CA PHE A 281 -16.52 8.24 -8.59
C PHE A 281 -17.34 8.61 -7.36
N SER A 282 -17.94 7.60 -6.72
CA SER A 282 -18.66 7.79 -5.46
C SER A 282 -17.71 7.58 -4.28
N TRP A 283 -17.33 8.68 -3.63
CA TRP A 283 -16.51 8.67 -2.42
C TRP A 283 -17.22 7.96 -1.26
N VAL A 284 -16.46 7.19 -0.47
CA VAL A 284 -16.98 6.52 0.73
C VAL A 284 -16.77 7.42 1.96
N PRO A 285 -17.82 7.96 2.60
CA PRO A 285 -17.67 8.81 3.77
C PRO A 285 -17.20 7.99 4.99
N GLU A 286 -17.94 6.94 5.34
CA GLU A 286 -17.65 6.04 6.46
C GLU A 286 -17.03 4.74 5.95
N LYS A 287 -15.71 4.63 6.13
CA LYS A 287 -14.91 3.54 5.58
C LYS A 287 -15.02 2.31 6.49
N THR A 288 -15.32 1.17 5.89
CA THR A 288 -15.55 -0.12 6.54
C THR A 288 -15.01 -1.21 5.62
N PHE A 289 -15.83 -1.84 4.78
CA PHE A 289 -15.37 -2.80 3.77
C PHE A 289 -16.13 -2.64 2.45
N PRO A 290 -15.47 -2.87 1.30
CA PRO A 290 -16.01 -2.58 -0.04
C PRO A 290 -17.40 -3.18 -0.35
N GLU A 291 -17.71 -4.37 0.16
CA GLU A 291 -19.02 -5.02 -0.05
C GLU A 291 -20.15 -4.20 0.56
N TYR A 292 -19.93 -3.67 1.77
CA TYR A 292 -20.93 -2.84 2.44
C TYR A 292 -21.09 -1.49 1.74
N HIS A 293 -19.99 -0.91 1.24
CA HIS A 293 -20.04 0.31 0.44
C HIS A 293 -20.87 0.12 -0.83
N LEU A 294 -20.65 -1.00 -1.53
CA LEU A 294 -21.42 -1.35 -2.72
C LEU A 294 -22.90 -1.60 -2.39
N PHE A 295 -23.19 -2.31 -1.29
CA PHE A 295 -24.55 -2.55 -0.83
C PHE A 295 -25.31 -1.24 -0.57
N LEU A 296 -24.70 -0.30 0.16
CA LEU A 296 -25.31 1.00 0.45
C LEU A 296 -25.54 1.82 -0.83
N TYR A 297 -24.59 1.80 -1.76
CA TYR A 297 -24.70 2.48 -3.05
C TYR A 297 -25.84 1.91 -3.90
N VAL A 298 -25.93 0.58 -4.05
CA VAL A 298 -27.03 -0.04 -4.80
C VAL A 298 -28.38 0.25 -4.14
N ARG A 299 -28.43 0.26 -2.80
CA ARG A 299 -29.63 0.61 -2.04
C ARG A 299 -30.06 2.07 -2.26
N SER A 300 -29.12 3.01 -2.33
CA SER A 300 -29.45 4.42 -2.58
C SER A 300 -29.99 4.63 -4.00
N LEU A 301 -29.39 3.97 -5.01
CA LEU A 301 -29.89 4.02 -6.40
C LEU A 301 -31.33 3.52 -6.52
N ARG A 302 -31.65 2.38 -5.89
CA ARG A 302 -33.02 1.82 -5.89
C ARG A 302 -34.03 2.75 -5.23
N ARG A 303 -33.63 3.44 -4.14
CA ARG A 303 -34.50 4.42 -3.47
C ARG A 303 -34.79 5.62 -4.37
N CYS A 304 -33.78 6.17 -5.03
CA CYS A 304 -33.97 7.29 -5.96
C CYS A 304 -34.90 6.91 -7.11
N GLN A 305 -34.74 5.71 -7.68
CA GLN A 305 -35.64 5.19 -8.72
C GLN A 305 -37.09 5.11 -8.23
N ASN A 306 -37.31 4.56 -7.04
CA ASN A 306 -38.66 4.43 -6.48
C ASN A 306 -39.31 5.81 -6.21
N THR A 307 -38.55 6.78 -5.71
CA THR A 307 -39.07 8.15 -5.48
C THR A 307 -39.50 8.81 -6.80
N VAL A 308 -38.69 8.69 -7.86
CA VAL A 308 -39.02 9.23 -9.20
C VAL A 308 -40.29 8.55 -9.74
N THR A 309 -40.38 7.22 -9.67
CA THR A 309 -41.59 6.51 -10.13
C THR A 309 -42.84 6.87 -9.33
N SER A 310 -42.70 7.22 -8.04
CA SER A 310 -43.83 7.66 -7.21
C SER A 310 -44.25 9.11 -7.45
N SER A 311 -43.35 9.99 -7.89
CA SER A 311 -43.71 11.37 -8.25
C SER A 311 -44.26 11.50 -9.67
N GLU A 312 -44.00 10.52 -10.54
CA GLU A 312 -44.53 10.46 -11.91
C GLU A 312 -45.89 9.74 -12.02
N ALA A 313 -46.44 9.22 -10.91
CA ALA A 313 -47.79 8.65 -10.89
C ALA A 313 -48.85 9.77 -11.08
N PRO A 314 -49.73 9.71 -12.09
CA PRO A 314 -50.74 10.75 -12.31
C PRO A 314 -51.71 10.87 -11.13
N GLU A 315 -52.06 12.10 -10.74
CA GLU A 315 -53.22 12.44 -9.89
C GLU A 315 -54.57 12.11 -10.59
N GLU A 316 -54.77 10.86 -11.02
CA GLU A 316 -56.09 10.37 -11.42
C GLU A 316 -56.64 9.52 -10.27
N LEU A 317 -57.26 10.15 -9.26
CA LEU A 317 -58.26 9.48 -8.38
C LEU A 317 -59.06 10.39 -7.43
N LEU A 318 -59.05 11.72 -7.56
CA LEU A 318 -59.86 12.63 -6.70
C LEU A 318 -60.93 13.45 -7.43
N GLN A 319 -61.47 12.98 -8.56
CA GLN A 319 -62.68 13.57 -9.15
C GLN A 319 -63.71 12.54 -9.60
N VAL A 320 -64.28 11.74 -8.69
CA VAL A 320 -65.60 11.13 -8.92
C VAL A 320 -66.36 10.94 -7.60
N ASN A 321 -67.13 11.95 -7.18
CA ASN A 321 -68.54 11.82 -6.79
C ASN A 321 -69.04 13.05 -6.03
N HIS A 322 -69.55 14.03 -6.78
CA HIS A 322 -70.70 14.83 -6.34
C HIS A 322 -71.65 14.98 -7.53
N LYS A 323 -72.67 14.14 -7.54
CA LYS A 323 -73.99 14.42 -8.12
C LYS A 323 -75.04 13.80 -7.21
#